data_AF-A0A0Q4GQB6-F1
#
_entry.id   AF-A0A0Q4GQB6-F1
#
_cell.length_a   1.000
_cell.length_b   1.000
_cell.length_c   1.000
_cell.angle_alpha   90.00
_cell.angle_beta   90.00
_cell.angle_gamma   90.00
#
_symmetry.space_group_name_H-M   'P 1'
#
loop_
_entity.id
_entity.type
_entity.pdbx_description
1 polymer ?
#
loop_
_entity_poly.entity_id
_entity_poly.type
_entity_poly.pdbx_seq_one_letter_code
_entity_poly.pdbx_strand_id
1 'polypeptide(L)' 'MRKLFAVLSTIITLFAIKEAVYVFLSHEADMVKQRPILIVISLSICIPLILLSLWLWSPGRKKNNQ' A
#
# COMPACT_ATOMS: atom_id res chain seq x y z
N MET A 1 -11.70 -1.98 17.92
CA MET A 1 -10.63 -2.72 17.22
C MET A 1 -10.48 -2.35 15.74
N ARG A 2 -11.49 -2.44 14.87
CA ARG A 2 -11.36 -2.13 13.41
C ARG A 2 -10.79 -0.73 13.08
N LYS A 3 -11.15 0.31 13.84
CA LYS A 3 -10.61 1.68 13.65
C LYS A 3 -9.09 1.76 13.85
N LEU A 4 -8.53 1.00 14.78
CA LEU A 4 -7.09 1.03 15.07
C LEU A 4 -6.28 0.40 13.92
N PHE A 5 -6.77 -0.73 13.40
CA PHE A 5 -6.19 -1.33 12.22
C PHE A 5 -6.31 -0.40 11.00
N ALA A 6 -7.42 0.33 10.86
CA ALA A 6 -7.60 1.26 9.74
C ALA A 6 -6.56 2.38 9.78
N VAL A 7 -6.31 2.94 10.97
CA VAL A 7 -5.25 3.95 11.18
C VAL A 7 -3.87 3.38 10.86
N LEU A 8 -3.55 2.17 11.36
CA LEU A 8 -2.27 1.51 11.05
C LEU A 8 -2.11 1.24 9.56
N SER A 9 -3.16 0.75 8.90
CA SER A 9 -3.15 0.50 7.46
C SER A 9 -2.93 1.78 6.68
N THR A 10 -3.56 2.90 7.05
CA THR A 10 -3.31 4.19 6.39
C THR A 10 -1.88 4.69 6.57
N ILE A 11 -1.27 4.49 7.74
CA ILE A 11 0.13 4.86 7.98
C ILE A 11 1.07 4.02 7.11
N ILE A 12 0.84 2.71 7.03
CA ILE A 12 1.67 1.82 6.20
C ILE A 12 1.48 2.14 4.71
N THR A 13 0.26 2.45 4.27
CA THR A 13 -0.01 2.88 2.88
C THR A 13 0.74 4.18 2.55
N LEU A 14 0.74 5.16 3.45
CA LEU A 14 1.52 6.40 3.26
C LEU A 14 3.03 6.13 3.15
N PHE A 15 3.54 5.22 3.97
CA PHE A 15 4.95 4.82 3.91
C PHE A 15 5.28 4.11 2.59
N ALA A 16 4.41 3.20 2.14
CA ALA A 16 4.56 2.51 0.86
C ALA A 16 4.52 3.48 -0.33
N ILE A 17 3.66 4.52 -0.28
CA ILE A 17 3.62 5.58 -1.30
C ILE A 17 4.93 6.37 -1.29
N LYS A 18 5.47 6.74 -0.12
CA LYS A 18 6.76 7.45 -0.03
C LYS A 18 7.88 6.63 -0.68
N GLU A 19 7.97 5.34 -0.35
CA GLU A 19 8.97 4.43 -0.92
C GLU A 19 8.77 4.24 -2.43
N ALA A 20 7.52 4.14 -2.90
CA ALA A 20 7.22 4.10 -4.32
C ALA A 20 7.72 5.36 -5.03
N VAL A 21 7.40 6.55 -4.50
CA VAL A 21 7.85 7.84 -5.04
C VAL A 21 9.37 7.92 -5.05
N TYR A 22 10.06 7.46 -4.00
CA TYR A 22 11.51 7.38 -3.98
C TYR A 22 12.03 6.47 -5.10
N VAL A 23 11.51 5.26 -5.25
CA VAL A 23 11.87 4.33 -6.32
C VAL A 23 11.63 4.94 -7.73
N PHE A 24 10.56 5.71 -7.90
CA PHE A 24 10.24 6.36 -9.18
C PHE A 24 11.13 7.57 -9.49
N LEU A 25 11.49 8.39 -8.49
CA LEU A 25 12.30 9.60 -8.67
C LEU A 25 13.81 9.37 -8.57
N SER A 26 14.26 8.30 -7.92
CA SER A 26 15.69 8.01 -7.77
C SER A 26 16.35 7.79 -9.13
N HIS A 27 17.30 8.68 -9.45
CA HIS A 27 18.11 8.66 -10.67
C HIS A 27 19.48 8.01 -10.45
N GLU A 28 19.62 7.20 -9.41
CA GLU A 28 20.85 6.48 -9.13
C GLU A 28 21.13 5.45 -10.23
N ALA A 29 22.37 5.42 -10.73
CA ALA A 29 22.75 4.65 -11.93
C ALA A 29 22.48 3.14 -11.79
N ASP A 30 22.58 2.59 -10.58
CA ASP A 30 22.25 1.20 -10.27
C ASP A 30 20.73 0.96 -10.19
N MET A 31 19.98 1.93 -9.69
CA MET A 31 18.51 1.87 -9.69
C MET A 31 17.94 1.96 -11.11
N VAL A 32 18.55 2.71 -12.04
CA VAL A 32 18.03 2.82 -13.42
C VAL A 32 18.05 1.48 -14.16
N LYS A 33 19.05 0.62 -13.92
CA LYS A 33 19.13 -0.71 -14.54
C LYS A 33 18.09 -1.69 -13.99
N GLN A 34 17.74 -1.56 -12.71
CA GLN A 34 16.78 -2.44 -12.02
C GLN A 34 15.42 -1.77 -11.77
N ARG A 35 15.19 -0.56 -12.30
CA ARG A 35 13.93 0.19 -12.24
C ARG A 35 12.69 -0.67 -12.49
N PRO A 36 12.61 -1.49 -13.55
CA PRO A 36 11.41 -2.32 -13.77
C PRO A 36 11.17 -3.31 -12.63
N ILE A 37 12.21 -3.91 -12.06
CA ILE A 37 12.10 -4.83 -10.92
C ILE A 37 11.67 -4.09 -9.66
N LEU A 38 12.28 -2.93 -9.38
CA LEU A 38 11.95 -2.09 -8.23
C LEU A 38 10.51 -1.57 -8.28
N ILE A 39 10.05 -1.19 -9.48
CA ILE A 39 8.65 -0.77 -9.73
C ILE A 39 7.70 -1.95 -9.48
N VAL A 40 8.01 -3.15 -9.97
CA VAL A 40 7.19 -4.35 -9.74
C VAL A 40 7.12 -4.70 -8.25
N ILE A 41 8.23 -4.62 -7.52
CA ILE A 41 8.27 -4.86 -6.07
C ILE A 41 7.40 -3.82 -5.34
N SER A 42 7.56 -2.54 -5.68
CA SER A 42 6.79 -1.45 -5.09
C SER A 42 5.29 -1.63 -5.35
N LEU A 43 4.89 -1.96 -6.57
CA LEU A 43 3.50 -2.26 -6.94
C LEU A 43 2.98 -3.51 -6.22
N SER A 44 3.78 -4.57 -6.15
CA SER A 44 3.43 -5.83 -5.49
C SER A 44 3.14 -5.64 -4.00
N ILE A 45 3.79 -4.66 -3.35
CA ILE A 45 3.54 -4.30 -1.95
C ILE A 45 2.36 -3.32 -1.83
N CYS A 46 2.27 -2.33 -2.71
CA CYS A 46 1.20 -1.33 -2.69
C CYS A 46 -0.19 -1.92 -2.94
N ILE A 47 -0.34 -2.81 -3.92
CA ILE A 47 -1.64 -3.41 -4.29
C ILE A 47 -2.33 -4.14 -3.12
N PRO A 48 -1.69 -5.11 -2.43
CA PRO A 48 -2.30 -5.79 -1.30
C PRO A 48 -2.54 -4.85 -0.10
N LEU A 49 -1.68 -3.83 0.08
CA LEU A 49 -1.87 -2.81 1.12
C LEU A 49 -3.10 -1.94 0.86
N ILE A 50 -3.33 -1.53 -0.39
CA ILE A 50 -4.51 -0.77 -0.78
C ILE A 50 -5.76 -1.64 -0.62
N LEU A 51 -5.71 -2.91 -1.06
CA LEU A 51 -6.81 -3.87 -0.88
C LEU A 51 -7.13 -4.08 0.61
N LEU A 52 -6.13 -4.28 1.46
CA LEU A 52 -6.31 -4.40 2.90
C LEU A 52 -6.88 -3.10 3.49
N SER A 53 -6.36 -1.93 3.10
CA SER A 53 -6.85 -0.64 3.57
C SER A 53 -8.32 -0.42 3.21
N LEU A 54 -8.68 -0.65 1.94
CA LEU A 54 -10.06 -0.58 1.45
C LEU A 54 -10.97 -1.62 2.11
N TRP A 55 -10.50 -2.86 2.28
CA TRP A 55 -11.29 -3.91 2.92
C TRP A 55 -11.56 -3.61 4.39
N LEU A 56 -10.60 -2.98 5.05
CA LEU A 56 -10.68 -2.65 6.45
C LEU A 56 -11.53 -1.40 6.71
N TRP A 57 -11.49 -0.44 5.78
CA TRP A 57 -12.40 0.70 5.75
C TRP A 57 -13.79 0.32 5.25
N SER A 58 -13.91 -0.77 4.49
CA SER A 58 -15.19 -1.30 4.04
C SER A 58 -16.05 -1.59 5.27
N PRO A 59 -17.19 -0.89 5.42
CA PRO A 59 -18.10 -1.14 6.52
C PRO A 59 -18.53 -2.59 6.35
N GLY A 60 -18.10 -3.46 7.27
CA GLY A 60 -18.45 -4.87 7.22
C GLY A 60 -19.96 -4.89 7.07
N ARG A 61 -20.47 -5.42 5.94
CA ARG A 61 -21.90 -5.53 5.69
C ARG A 61 -22.45 -6.11 6.97
N LYS A 62 -23.16 -5.27 7.73
CA LYS A 62 -23.80 -5.67 8.96
C LYS A 62 -24.72 -6.77 8.46
N LYS A 63 -24.41 -8.04 8.75
CA LYS A 63 -25.34 -9.12 8.52
C LYS A 63 -26.51 -8.75 9.42
N ASN A 64 -27.49 -8.12 8.79
CA ASN A 64 -28.76 -7.78 9.40
C ASN A 64 -29.32 -9.15 9.78
N ASN A 65 -29.22 -9.47 11.07
CA ASN A 65 -29.92 -10.60 11.63
C ASN A 65 -31.37 -10.16 11.75
N GLN A 66 -32.12 -10.37 10.67
CA GLN A 66 -33.57 -10.47 10.67
C GLN A 66 -33.87 -11.67 9.78
#